data_AF-A0A1U7GLT6-F1
#
_entry.id   AF-A0A1U7GLT6-F1
#
_cell.length_a   1.000
_cell.length_b   1.000
_cell.length_c   1.000
_cell.angle_alpha   90.00
_cell.angle_beta   90.00
_cell.angle_gamma   90.00
#
_symmetry.space_group_name_H-M   'P 1'
#
loop_
_entity.id
_entity.type
_entity.pdbx_description
1 polymer ?
#
loop_
_entity_poly.entity_id
_entity_poly.type
_entity_poly.pdbx_seq_one_letter_code
_entity_poly.pdbx_strand_id
1 'polypeptide(L)' 'MTEILLPKEVAELLKIRPDTLRVWRKNGLGPPWFPLNESRRPKIRYRKEDVLRYIDQMTNHH' A
#
# COMPACT_ATOMS: atom_id res chain seq x y z
N MET A 1 5.43 13.45 11.24
CA MET A 1 4.92 12.19 11.82
C MET A 1 4.62 11.24 10.67
N THR A 2 5.34 10.12 10.58
CA THR A 2 5.09 9.12 9.52
C THR A 2 3.89 8.28 9.90
N GLU A 3 2.76 8.51 9.24
CA GLU A 3 1.53 7.75 9.47
C GLU A 3 1.60 6.38 8.79
N ILE A 4 1.29 5.32 9.55
CA ILE A 4 1.37 3.94 9.08
C ILE A 4 -0.04 3.42 8.83
N LEU A 5 -0.32 3.07 7.58
CA LEU A 5 -1.62 2.61 7.13
C LEU A 5 -1.69 1.08 7.05
N LEU A 6 -2.90 0.58 7.31
CA LEU A 6 -3.30 -0.80 7.06
C LEU A 6 -3.58 -1.01 5.57
N PRO A 7 -3.49 -2.26 5.07
CA PRO A 7 -3.85 -2.58 3.69
C PRO A 7 -5.30 -2.16 3.34
N LYS A 8 -6.23 -2.19 4.30
CA LYS A 8 -7.60 -1.76 4.09
C LYS A 8 -7.67 -0.24 3.84
N GLU A 9 -6.99 0.55 4.66
CA GLU A 9 -6.95 2.01 4.52
C GLU A 9 -6.29 2.44 3.21
N VAL A 10 -5.22 1.75 2.80
CA VAL A 10 -4.57 1.99 1.49
C VAL A 10 -5.51 1.66 0.34
N ALA A 11 -6.27 0.57 0.45
CA ALA A 11 -7.27 0.20 -0.56
C ALA A 11 -8.37 1.28 -0.66
N GLU A 12 -8.82 1.84 0.47
CA GLU A 12 -9.78 2.94 0.51
C GLU A 12 -9.22 4.22 -0.12
N LEU A 13 -7.96 4.59 0.16
CA LEU A 13 -7.30 5.74 -0.44
C LEU A 13 -7.15 5.60 -1.97
N LEU A 14 -6.76 4.41 -2.43
CA LEU A 14 -6.64 4.09 -3.85
C LEU A 14 -8.00 3.84 -4.52
N LYS A 15 -9.11 3.84 -3.76
CA LYS A 15 -10.47 3.49 -4.22
C LYS A 15 -10.52 2.12 -4.93
N ILE A 16 -9.74 1.15 -4.44
CA ILE A 16 -9.71 -0.24 -4.95
C ILE A 16 -10.20 -1.22 -3.88
N ARG A 17 -10.48 -2.45 -4.29
CA ARG A 17 -10.82 -3.53 -3.34
C ARG A 17 -9.55 -4.01 -2.62
N PRO A 18 -9.63 -4.39 -1.32
CA PRO A 18 -8.51 -5.00 -0.60
C PRO A 18 -7.96 -6.26 -1.28
N ASP A 19 -8.81 -7.04 -1.96
CA ASP A 19 -8.42 -8.16 -2.79
C ASP A 19 -7.53 -7.75 -3.97
N THR A 20 -7.86 -6.65 -4.65
CA THR A 20 -7.04 -6.09 -5.73
C THR A 20 -5.67 -5.69 -5.20
N LEU A 21 -5.61 -4.99 -4.05
CA LEU A 21 -4.34 -4.63 -3.41
C LEU A 21 -3.52 -5.87 -2.99
N ARG A 22 -4.18 -6.98 -2.64
CA ARG A 22 -3.50 -8.25 -2.37
C ARG A 22 -2.88 -8.85 -3.64
N VAL A 23 -3.60 -8.80 -4.77
CA VAL A 23 -3.10 -9.27 -6.07
C VAL A 23 -1.94 -8.39 -6.55
N TRP A 24 -2.05 -7.07 -6.45
CA TRP A 24 -0.98 -6.13 -6.83
C TRP A 24 0.32 -6.44 -6.09
N ARG A 25 0.27 -6.62 -4.77
CA ARG A 25 1.43 -7.04 -3.98
C ARG A 25 2.07 -8.33 -4.47
N LYS A 26 1.27 -9.33 -4.85
CA LYS A 26 1.80 -10.59 -5.40
C LYS A 26 2.50 -10.40 -6.74
N ASN A 27 2.01 -9.45 -7.53
CA ASN A 27 2.56 -9.12 -8.85
C ASN A 27 3.69 -8.08 -8.78
N GLY A 28 4.11 -7.64 -7.59
CA GLY A 28 5.12 -6.59 -7.43
C GLY A 28 4.64 -5.19 -7.84
N LEU A 29 3.33 -4.97 -7.91
CA LEU A 29 2.70 -3.69 -8.27
C LEU A 29 2.15 -2.98 -7.02
N GLY A 30 1.98 -1.66 -7.14
CA GLY A 30 1.38 -0.83 -6.10
C GLY A 30 2.40 -0.08 -5.21
N PRO A 31 1.90 0.60 -4.17
CA PRO A 31 2.75 1.35 -3.26
C PRO A 31 3.65 0.41 -2.43
N PRO A 32 4.85 0.88 -2.03
CA PRO A 32 5.76 0.06 -1.25
C PRO A 32 5.16 -0.26 0.11
N TRP A 33 5.36 -1.51 0.52
CA TRP A 33 4.89 -2.06 1.78
C TRP A 33 6.06 -2.59 2.58
N PHE A 34 5.90 -2.64 3.89
CA PHE A 34 6.88 -3.23 4.79
C PHE A 34 6.21 -4.17 5.79
N PRO A 35 6.88 -5.28 6.16
CA PRO A 35 6.43 -6.12 7.25
C PRO A 35 6.68 -5.40 8.59
N LEU A 36 5.66 -5.34 9.45
CA LEU A 36 5.79 -4.76 10.80
C LEU A 36 6.53 -5.70 11.78
N ASN A 37 6.54 -7.00 11.49
CA ASN A 37 7.08 -8.04 12.36
C ASN A 37 7.59 -9.24 11.54
N GLU A 38 8.63 -9.92 12.03
CA GLU A 38 9.25 -11.12 11.40
C GLU A 38 8.54 -12.44 11.73
N SER A 39 7.24 -12.41 12.02
CA SER A 39 6.49 -13.64 12.30
C SER A 39 6.15 -14.41 11.03
N ARG A 40 5.80 -15.71 11.17
CA ARG A 40 5.31 -16.58 10.07
C ARG A 40 4.17 -15.98 9.23
N ARG A 41 3.43 -15.00 9.78
CA ARG A 41 2.45 -14.18 9.08
C ARG A 41 2.71 -12.70 9.41
N PRO A 42 3.59 -12.02 8.67
CA PRO A 42 3.92 -10.63 8.96
C PRO A 42 2.71 -9.73 8.70
N LYS A 43 2.48 -8.77 9.60
CA LYS A 43 1.46 -7.73 9.42
C LYS A 43 1.98 -6.72 8.41
N ILE A 44 1.40 -6.73 7.22
CA ILE A 44 1.78 -5.79 6.16
C ILE A 44 1.27 -4.40 6.49
N ARG A 45 2.16 -3.42 6.38
CA ARG A 45 1.90 -2.00 6.61
C ARG A 45 2.42 -1.17 5.45
N TYR A 46 1.89 0.03 5.34
CA TYR A 46 2.28 1.01 4.32
C TYR A 46 2.56 2.33 5.00
N ARG A 47 3.52 3.09 4.48
CA ARG A 47 3.69 4.49 4.90
C ARG A 47 2.73 5.33 4.08
N LYS A 48 1.96 6.20 4.75
CA LYS A 48 1.03 7.10 4.06
C LYS A 48 1.75 7.94 3.01
N GLU A 49 2.94 8.44 3.34
CA GLU A 49 3.78 9.23 2.45
C GLU A 49 4.09 8.48 1.14
N ASP A 50 4.48 7.20 1.23
CA ASP A 50 4.78 6.40 0.04
C ASP A 50 3.53 6.09 -0.79
N VAL A 51 2.40 5.83 -0.13
CA VAL A 51 1.11 5.61 -0.80
C VAL A 51 0.69 6.86 -1.57
N LEU A 52 0.79 8.04 -0.95
CA LEU A 52 0.49 9.31 -1.60
C LEU A 52 1.43 9.59 -2.77
N ARG A 53 2.74 9.35 -2.60
CA ARG A 53 3.72 9.49 -3.70
C ARG A 53 3.40 8.57 -4.86
N TYR A 54 2.97 7.34 -4.59
CA TYR A 54 2.55 6.41 -5.64
C TYR A 54 1.29 6.92 -6.38
N ILE A 55 0.31 7.46 -5.66
CA ILE A 55 -0.90 8.07 -6.26
C ILE A 55 -0.53 9.26 -7.13
N ASP A 56 0.36 10.12 -6.64
CA ASP A 56 0.88 11.27 -7.36
C ASP A 56 1.58 10.85 -8.66
N GLN A 57 2.46 9.85 -8.59
CA GLN A 57 3.12 9.27 -9.77
C GLN A 57 2.14 8.67 -10.79
N MET A 58 1.06 8.02 -10.34
CA MET A 58 0.02 7.49 -11.24
C MET A 58 -0.81 8.60 -11.88
N THR A 59 -1.07 9.69 -11.16
CA THR A 59 -1.93 10.78 -11.62
C THR A 59 -1.18 11.76 -12.53
N ASN A 60 0.12 11.94 -12.30
CA ASN A 60 0.97 12.84 -13.08
C ASN A 60 1.47 12.22 -14.41
N HIS A 61 0.84 11.12 -14.84
CA HIS A 61 0.98 10.58 -16.19
C HIS A 61 -0.11 11.22 -17.07
N HIS A 62 0.06 12.52 -17.37
CA HIS A 62 -0.84 13.31 -18.20
C HIS A 62 -0.10 13.91 -19.40
#